data_AF-A0A952FAY0-F1
#
_entry.id   AF-A0A952FAY0-F1
#
_cell.length_a   1.000
_cell.length_b   1.000
_cell.length_c   1.000
_cell.angle_alpha   90.00
_cell.angle_beta   90.00
_cell.angle_gamma   90.00
#
_symmetry.space_group_name_H-M   'P 1'
#
loop_
_entity.id
_entity.type
_entity.pdbx_description
1 polymer ?
#
loop_
_entity_poly.entity_id
_entity_poly.type
_entity_poly.pdbx_seq_one_letter_code
_entity_poly.pdbx_strand_id
1 'polypeptide(L)'
;FHYIKFPDRDTMEQIVAVHYPNLKKDLLAQALQSFYEVRDVPGLKKKPSTSEFLDWLKLLMAEDIPAEALRSQDAKAIVPPLHGALLKNEQDVHLFERLVFMSRTNR
;
A
#
# COMPACT_ATOMS: atom_id res chain seq x y z
N PHE A 1 -27.32 6.70 0.63
CA PHE A 1 -25.88 6.73 0.29
C PHE A 1 -25.67 5.84 -0.93
N HIS A 2 -24.98 6.34 -1.96
CA HIS A 2 -24.58 5.49 -3.10
C HIS A 2 -23.33 4.72 -2.68
N TYR A 3 -23.42 3.39 -2.69
CA TYR A 3 -22.27 2.54 -2.43
C TYR A 3 -21.46 2.43 -3.72
N ILE A 4 -20.30 3.08 -3.75
CA ILE A 4 -19.32 2.88 -4.82
C ILE A 4 -18.44 1.71 -4.36
N LYS A 5 -18.49 0.61 -5.10
CA LYS A 5 -17.61 -0.53 -4.86
C LYS A 5 -16.16 -0.05 -5.01
N PHE A 6 -15.32 -0.42 -4.05
CA PHE A 6 -13.89 -0.16 -4.19
C PHE A 6 -13.34 -0.88 -5.43
N PRO A 7 -12.48 -0.24 -6.24
CA PRO A 7 -11.96 -0.84 -7.46
C PRO A 7 -11.24 -2.17 -7.19
N ASP A 8 -11.51 -3.14 -8.05
CA ASP A 8 -10.69 -4.33 -8.17
C ASP A 8 -9.34 -3.99 -8.83
N ARG A 9 -8.46 -4.99 -8.92
CA ARG A 9 -7.10 -4.80 -9.41
C ARG A 9 -7.07 -4.26 -10.83
N ASP A 10 -7.90 -4.81 -11.72
CA ASP A 10 -7.98 -4.39 -13.12
C ASP A 10 -8.45 -2.94 -13.24
N THR A 11 -9.49 -2.57 -12.49
CA THR A 11 -9.97 -1.18 -12.44
C THR A 11 -8.91 -0.26 -11.85
N MET A 12 -8.17 -0.70 -10.82
CA MET A 12 -7.10 0.08 -10.21
C MET A 12 -5.94 0.32 -11.18
N GLU A 13 -5.56 -0.69 -11.97
CA GLU A 13 -4.55 -0.56 -13.03
C GLU A 13 -4.96 0.50 -14.07
N GLN A 14 -6.24 0.50 -14.48
CA GLN A 14 -6.76 1.53 -15.39
C GLN A 14 -6.71 2.93 -14.79
N ILE A 15 -7.09 3.08 -13.51
CA ILE A 15 -6.99 4.36 -12.80
C ILE A 15 -5.53 4.83 -12.78
N VAL A 16 -4.61 3.95 -12.39
CA VAL A 16 -3.16 4.27 -12.36
C VAL A 16 -2.64 4.68 -13.72
N ALA A 17 -3.05 4.01 -14.80
CA ALA A 17 -2.60 4.31 -16.16
C ALA A 17 -2.95 5.75 -16.59
N VAL A 18 -4.07 6.31 -16.11
CA VAL A 18 -4.46 7.71 -16.36
C VAL A 18 -3.55 8.69 -15.62
N HIS A 19 -3.11 8.35 -14.41
CA HIS A 19 -2.29 9.22 -13.57
C HIS A 19 -0.78 9.10 -13.85
N TYR A 20 -0.31 7.89 -14.15
CA TYR A 20 1.11 7.53 -14.28
C TYR A 20 1.34 6.66 -15.52
N PRO A 21 1.21 7.20 -16.75
CA PRO A 21 1.28 6.40 -17.99
C PRO A 21 2.63 5.73 -18.23
N ASN A 22 3.71 6.24 -17.62
CA ASN A 22 5.07 5.74 -17.77
C ASN A 22 5.54 4.89 -16.57
N LEU A 23 4.63 4.48 -15.67
CA LEU A 23 4.97 3.69 -14.50
C LEU A 23 5.49 2.31 -14.93
N LYS A 24 6.63 1.89 -14.36
CA LYS A 24 7.20 0.56 -14.59
C LYS A 24 6.20 -0.51 -14.13
N LYS A 25 5.89 -1.48 -15.02
CA LYS A 25 4.91 -2.54 -14.75
C LYS A 25 5.22 -3.35 -13.49
N ASP A 26 6.49 -3.66 -13.25
CA ASP A 26 6.90 -4.41 -12.05
C ASP A 26 6.65 -3.61 -10.77
N LEU A 27 6.98 -2.31 -10.77
CA LEU A 27 6.70 -1.42 -9.64
C LEU A 27 5.20 -1.33 -9.36
N LEU A 28 4.37 -1.21 -10.40
CA LEU A 28 2.91 -1.23 -10.26
C LEU A 28 2.41 -2.54 -9.66
N ALA A 29 2.89 -3.68 -10.16
CA ALA A 29 2.46 -4.99 -9.71
C ALA A 29 2.76 -5.19 -8.21
N GLN A 30 3.97 -4.84 -7.76
CA GLN A 30 4.35 -4.92 -6.35
C GLN A 30 3.59 -3.91 -5.49
N ALA A 31 3.43 -2.67 -5.96
CA ALA A 31 2.68 -1.65 -5.25
C ALA A 31 1.21 -2.05 -5.05
N LEU A 32 0.55 -2.60 -6.07
CA LEU A 32 -0.82 -3.12 -5.95
C LEU A 32 -0.90 -4.24 -4.91
N GLN A 33 0.04 -5.19 -4.96
CA GLN A 33 0.08 -6.29 -4.00
C GLN A 33 0.18 -5.75 -2.56
N SER A 34 1.17 -4.90 -2.27
CA SER A 34 1.34 -4.30 -0.94
C SER A 34 0.13 -3.45 -0.53
N PHE A 35 -0.47 -2.71 -1.46
CA PHE A 35 -1.62 -1.86 -1.18
C PHE A 35 -2.84 -2.67 -0.71
N TYR A 36 -3.16 -3.77 -1.40
CA TYR A 36 -4.28 -4.62 -1.01
C TYR A 36 -3.99 -5.40 0.27
N GLU A 37 -2.75 -5.85 0.50
CA GLU A 37 -2.33 -6.45 1.78
C GLU A 37 -2.55 -5.49 2.95
N VAL A 38 -2.13 -4.22 2.83
CA VAL A 38 -2.37 -3.19 3.85
C VAL A 38 -3.88 -2.96 4.07
N ARG A 39 -4.66 -2.95 2.99
CA ARG A 39 -6.12 -2.73 3.04
C ARG A 39 -6.89 -3.88 3.69
N ASP A 40 -6.32 -5.07 3.70
CA ASP A 40 -6.90 -6.29 4.26
C ASP A 40 -6.45 -6.56 5.70
N VAL A 41 -5.55 -5.73 6.26
CA VAL A 41 -5.16 -5.80 7.67
C VAL A 41 -6.38 -5.68 8.59
N PRO A 42 -6.64 -6.69 9.44
CA PRO A 42 -7.74 -6.65 10.40
C PRO A 42 -7.56 -5.53 11.44
N GLY A 43 -8.64 -4.86 11.79
CA GLY A 43 -8.64 -3.83 12.85
C GLY A 43 -8.28 -2.42 12.37
N LEU A 44 -7.97 -2.24 11.08
CA LEU A 44 -7.72 -0.92 10.52
C LEU A 44 -9.01 -0.07 10.54
N LYS A 45 -8.98 1.09 11.21
CA LYS A 45 -10.17 1.96 11.34
C LYS A 45 -10.54 2.60 10.02
N LYS A 46 -9.55 3.06 9.25
CA LYS A 46 -9.75 3.62 7.91
C LYS A 46 -8.90 2.87 6.89
N LYS A 47 -9.58 2.17 6.00
CA LYS A 47 -8.93 1.49 4.87
C LYS A 47 -8.37 2.53 3.88
N PRO A 48 -7.13 2.36 3.39
CA PRO A 48 -6.51 3.29 2.44
C PRO A 48 -7.29 3.30 1.12
N SER A 49 -7.51 4.50 0.59
CA SER A 49 -8.33 4.82 -0.58
C SER A 49 -7.50 4.85 -1.87
N THR A 50 -8.17 4.98 -3.01
CA THR A 50 -7.53 5.18 -4.32
C THR A 50 -6.61 6.41 -4.31
N SER A 51 -7.04 7.53 -3.70
CA SER A 51 -6.20 8.73 -3.62
C SER A 51 -4.93 8.50 -2.79
N GLU A 52 -5.05 7.81 -1.65
CA GLU A 52 -3.89 7.46 -0.82
C GLU A 52 -2.92 6.50 -1.57
N PHE A 53 -3.45 5.59 -2.40
CA PHE A 53 -2.62 4.75 -3.27
C PHE A 53 -1.85 5.56 -4.33
N LEU A 54 -2.53 6.49 -5.01
CA LEU A 54 -1.90 7.34 -6.03
C LEU A 54 -0.83 8.25 -5.41
N ASP A 55 -1.12 8.87 -4.26
CA ASP A 55 -0.14 9.67 -3.52
C ASP A 55 1.08 8.83 -3.13
N TRP A 56 0.87 7.58 -2.70
CA TRP A 56 1.96 6.68 -2.38
C TRP A 56 2.82 6.32 -3.60
N LEU A 57 2.20 6.00 -4.74
CA LEU A 57 2.93 5.77 -6.00
C LEU A 57 3.77 6.98 -6.42
N LYS A 58 3.23 8.20 -6.27
CA LYS A 58 3.97 9.44 -6.55
C LYS A 58 5.23 9.54 -5.71
N LEU A 59 5.16 9.20 -4.43
CA LEU A 59 6.31 9.25 -3.54
C LEU A 59 7.34 8.16 -3.86
N LEU A 60 6.90 6.93 -4.16
CA LEU A 60 7.80 5.86 -4.60
C LEU A 60 8.61 6.27 -5.84
N MET A 61 7.95 6.94 -6.79
CA MET A 61 8.60 7.46 -8.00
C MET A 61 9.53 8.63 -7.71
N ALA A 62 9.16 9.53 -6.79
CA ALA A 62 9.97 10.70 -6.43
C ALA A 62 11.28 10.30 -5.72
N GLU A 63 11.23 9.24 -4.92
CA GLU A 63 12.37 8.71 -4.15
C GLU A 63 13.11 7.57 -4.90
N ASP A 64 12.79 7.32 -6.18
CA ASP A 64 13.35 6.24 -7.00
C ASP A 64 13.34 4.86 -6.32
N ILE A 65 12.27 4.56 -5.57
CA ILE A 65 12.15 3.31 -4.81
C ILE A 65 11.99 2.13 -5.79
N PRO A 66 12.88 1.12 -5.74
CA PRO A 66 12.79 -0.04 -6.61
C PRO A 66 11.64 -0.98 -6.19
N ALA A 67 11.10 -1.74 -7.15
CA ALA A 67 10.03 -2.72 -6.88
C ALA A 67 10.48 -3.78 -5.86
N GLU A 68 11.78 -4.09 -5.84
CA GLU A 68 12.48 -4.91 -4.86
C GLU A 68 12.18 -4.50 -3.41
N ALA A 69 12.12 -3.20 -3.13
CA ALA A 69 11.93 -2.67 -1.79
C ALA A 69 10.48 -2.84 -1.29
N LEU A 70 9.55 -3.10 -2.21
CA LEU A 70 8.16 -3.43 -1.89
C LEU A 70 7.96 -4.93 -1.68
N ARG A 71 8.92 -5.76 -2.14
CA ARG A 71 8.84 -7.21 -1.97
C ARG A 71 9.06 -7.59 -0.52
N SER A 72 8.11 -8.32 0.02
CA SER A 72 8.23 -8.93 1.32
C SER A 72 9.07 -10.20 1.31
N GLN A 73 9.98 -10.34 2.26
CA GLN A 73 10.59 -11.63 2.61
C GLN A 73 9.80 -12.39 3.69
N ASP A 74 8.80 -11.76 4.32
CA ASP A 74 7.98 -12.33 5.39
C ASP A 74 6.52 -11.87 5.35
N ALA A 75 5.61 -12.80 5.10
CA ALA A 75 4.17 -12.56 5.03
C ALA A 75 3.52 -12.03 6.33
N LYS A 76 4.27 -11.94 7.45
CA LYS A 76 3.73 -11.55 8.75
C LYS A 76 3.93 -10.08 9.11
N ALA A 77 4.76 -9.35 8.36
CA ALA A 77 4.93 -7.91 8.57
C ALA A 77 5.65 -7.21 7.44
N ILE A 78 4.87 -6.48 6.65
CA ILE A 78 5.39 -5.66 5.57
C ILE A 78 4.97 -4.25 5.93
N VAL A 79 5.88 -3.47 6.52
CA VAL A 79 5.72 -2.02 6.47
C VAL A 79 6.23 -1.59 5.11
N PRO A 80 5.36 -1.29 4.14
CA PRO A 80 5.84 -0.73 2.90
C PRO A 80 6.58 0.59 3.20
N PRO A 81 7.65 0.91 2.44
CA PRO A 81 8.28 2.21 2.55
C PRO A 81 7.22 3.30 2.35
N LEU A 82 7.31 4.38 3.12
CA LEU A 82 6.39 5.53 3.00
C LEU A 82 4.91 5.18 3.30
N HIS A 83 4.65 4.15 4.12
CA HIS A 83 3.30 3.72 4.54
C HIS A 83 2.44 4.84 5.15
N GLY A 84 3.01 5.92 5.69
CA GLY A 84 2.25 7.10 6.14
C GLY A 84 1.46 7.80 5.03
N ALA A 85 1.80 7.55 3.76
CA ALA A 85 0.97 7.98 2.62
C ALA A 85 -0.32 7.15 2.49
N LEU A 86 -0.26 5.87 2.87
CA LEU A 86 -1.40 4.95 2.90
C LEU A 86 -2.24 5.14 4.17
N LEU A 87 -1.57 5.31 5.32
CA LEU A 87 -2.21 5.40 6.64
C LEU A 87 -2.18 6.84 7.15
N LYS A 88 -3.31 7.55 7.00
CA LYS A 88 -3.46 8.95 7.45
C LYS A 88 -3.77 9.12 8.93
N ASN A 89 -3.94 8.04 9.69
CA ASN A 89 -4.27 8.07 11.11
C ASN A 89 -3.09 7.54 11.93
N GLU A 90 -2.59 8.36 12.87
CA GLU A 90 -1.47 8.01 13.74
C GLU A 90 -1.72 6.73 14.57
N GLN A 91 -2.98 6.47 14.95
CA GLN A 91 -3.34 5.23 15.66
C GLN A 91 -3.21 4.00 14.76
N ASP A 92 -3.56 4.14 13.48
CA ASP A 92 -3.45 3.07 12.50
C ASP A 92 -1.98 2.81 12.15
N VAL A 93 -1.16 3.87 12.09
CA VAL A 93 0.31 3.77 11.95
C VAL A 93 0.91 2.99 13.13
N HIS A 94 0.59 3.37 14.37
CA HIS A 94 1.13 2.69 15.56
C HIS A 94 0.67 1.23 15.69
N LEU A 95 -0.59 0.94 15.33
CA LEU A 95 -1.09 -0.45 15.28
C LEU A 95 -0.27 -1.28 14.29
N PHE A 96 -0.03 -0.71 13.10
CA PHE A 96 0.72 -1.37 12.05
C PHE A 96 2.18 -1.62 12.47
N GLU A 97 2.86 -0.63 13.04
CA GLU A 97 4.21 -0.75 13.59
C GLU A 97 4.31 -1.82 14.69
N ARG A 98 3.31 -1.92 15.57
CA ARG A 98 3.25 -2.96 16.62
C ARG A 98 3.07 -4.35 16.04
N LEU A 99 2.17 -4.53 15.08
CA LEU A 99 1.97 -5.82 14.39
C LEU A 99 3.28 -6.30 13.75
N VAL A 100 4.02 -5.35 13.17
CA VAL A 100 5.31 -5.62 12.53
C VAL A 100 6.39 -5.99 13.53
N PHE A 101 6.45 -5.28 14.65
CA PHE A 101 7.40 -5.60 15.72
C PHE A 101 7.14 -7.00 16.30
N MET A 102 5.87 -7.35 16.55
CA MET A 102 5.50 -8.65 17.12
C MET A 102 5.83 -9.83 16.20
N SER A 103 5.70 -9.68 14.88
CA SER A 103 6.06 -10.74 13.95
C SER A 103 7.57 -11.00 13.87
N ARG A 104 8.39 -9.97 14.12
CA ARG A 104 9.85 -10.03 14.09
C ARG A 104 10.43 -10.68 15.34
N THR A 105 9.78 -10.48 16.49
CA THR A 105 10.22 -11.04 17.78
C THR A 105 9.88 -12.52 17.94
N ASN A 106 8.91 -13.06 17.18
CA ASN A 106 8.55 -14.48 17.18
C ASN A 106 9.41 -15.34 16.24
N ARG A 107 10.66 -14.93 15.99
CA ARG A 107 11.65 -15.64 15.16
C ARG A 107 12.82 -16.15 16.00
#